data_AF-A0A0K8Q0V9-F1
#
_entry.id   AF-A0A0K8Q0V9-F1
#
_cell.length_a   1.000
_cell.length_b   1.000
_cell.length_c   1.000
_cell.angle_alpha   90.00
_cell.angle_beta   90.00
_cell.angle_gamma   90.00
#
_symmetry.space_group_name_H-M   'P 1'
#
loop_
_entity.id
_entity.type
_entity.pdbx_description
1 polymer ?
#
loop_
_entity_poly.entity_id
_entity_poly.type
_entity_poly.pdbx_seq_one_letter_code
_entity_poly.pdbx_strand_id
1 'polypeptide(L)' 'MATKLNKKALDNALRLVKDKKIERDARDDWSEHAPSADEENAFIDKNGFREFSQWHLGMDPEPPKAQKAA' A
#
# COMPACT_ATOMS: atom_id res chain seq x y z
N MET A 1 11.26 -16.32 -4.27
CA MET A 1 10.23 -15.35 -3.85
C MET A 1 9.78 -14.64 -5.10
N ALA A 2 8.60 -14.96 -5.62
CA ALA A 2 8.05 -14.31 -6.81
C ALA A 2 6.90 -13.41 -6.35
N THR A 3 7.23 -12.16 -6.00
CA THR A 3 6.21 -11.14 -5.74
C THR A 3 5.40 -10.95 -7.01
N LYS A 4 4.11 -11.28 -6.96
CA LYS A 4 3.21 -11.10 -8.09
C LYS A 4 2.81 -9.64 -8.13
N LEU A 5 2.94 -9.02 -9.30
CA LEU A 5 2.53 -7.65 -9.50
C LEU A 5 1.00 -7.54 -9.42
N ASN A 6 0.51 -6.73 -8.49
CA ASN A 6 -0.89 -6.39 -8.41
C ASN A 6 -1.22 -5.33 -9.47
N LYS A 7 -1.83 -5.76 -10.58
CA LYS A 7 -2.18 -4.86 -11.70
C LYS A 7 -3.10 -3.71 -11.28
N LYS A 8 -4.01 -3.92 -10.32
CA LYS A 8 -4.90 -2.87 -9.82
C LYS A 8 -4.13 -1.83 -9.01
N ALA A 9 -3.17 -2.27 -8.21
CA ALA A 9 -2.30 -1.36 -7.48
C ALA A 9 -1.41 -0.54 -8.42
N LEU A 10 -0.91 -1.16 -9.48
CA LEU A 10 -0.16 -0.44 -10.52
C LEU A 10 -1.01 0.63 -11.22
N ASP A 11 -2.24 0.29 -11.62
CA ASP A 11 -3.15 1.26 -12.26
C ASP A 11 -3.46 2.44 -11.33
N ASN A 12 -3.74 2.15 -10.05
CA ASN A 12 -3.95 3.18 -9.04
C ASN A 12 -2.72 4.08 -8.87
N ALA A 13 -1.52 3.51 -8.75
CA ALA A 13 -0.28 4.27 -8.64
C ALA A 13 -0.03 5.14 -9.88
N LEU A 14 -0.21 4.59 -11.09
CA LEU A 14 -0.08 5.35 -12.34
C LEU A 14 -1.07 6.52 -12.39
N ARG A 15 -2.31 6.31 -11.92
CA ARG A 15 -3.31 7.37 -11.85
C ARG A 15 -2.89 8.48 -10.89
N LEU A 16 -2.35 8.15 -9.71
CA LEU A 16 -1.85 9.13 -8.74
C LEU A 16 -0.68 9.96 -9.29
N VAL A 17 0.27 9.31 -9.97
CA VAL A 17 1.38 9.99 -10.65
C VAL A 17 0.86 10.93 -11.74
N LYS A 18 -0.10 10.47 -12.55
CA LYS A 18 -0.73 11.28 -13.61
C LYS A 18 -1.49 12.48 -13.04
N ASP A 19 -2.19 12.29 -11.93
CA ASP A 19 -2.92 13.34 -11.21
C ASP A 19 -1.99 14.28 -10.42
N LYS A 20 -0.66 14.09 -10.49
CA LYS A 20 0.34 14.82 -9.70
C LYS A 20 0.08 14.77 -8.19
N LYS A 21 -0.63 13.75 -7.71
CA LYS A 21 -0.83 13.45 -6.29
C LYS A 21 0.38 12.69 -5.76
N ILE A 22 1.55 13.30 -5.93
CA ILE A 22 2.83 12.77 -5.48
C ILE A 22 3.44 13.79 -4.54
N GLU A 23 3.91 13.32 -3.40
CA GLU A 23 4.71 14.12 -2.48
C GLU A 23 6.15 14.12 -3.01
N ARG A 24 6.73 15.31 -3.17
CA ARG A 24 8.13 15.43 -3.60
C ARG A 24 9.01 15.40 -2.36
N ASP A 25 9.20 14.21 -1.82
CA ASP A 25 10.09 14.00 -0.70
C ASP A 25 11.55 14.21 -1.10
N ALA A 26 12.32 14.79 -0.17
CA ALA A 26 13.78 14.73 -0.27
C ALA A 26 14.22 13.29 -0.04
N ARG A 27 15.45 12.94 -0.46
CA ARG A 27 16.06 11.63 -0.17
C ARG A 27 16.32 11.50 1.35
N ASP A 28 15.28 11.24 2.13
CA ASP A 28 15.26 10.66 3.49
C ASP A 28 13.83 10.60 4.07
N ASP A 29 12.91 11.45 3.58
CA ASP A 29 11.58 11.64 4.20
C ASP A 29 10.58 10.51 3.91
N TRP A 30 10.88 9.63 2.94
CA TRP A 30 9.98 8.53 2.57
C TRP A 30 9.68 7.58 3.75
N SER A 31 10.63 7.38 4.66
CA SER A 31 10.40 6.54 5.85
C SER A 31 9.55 7.24 6.92
N GLU A 32 9.50 8.58 6.94
CA GLU A 32 8.72 9.36 7.90
C GLU A 32 7.27 9.56 7.45
N HIS A 33 7.00 9.49 6.15
CA HIS A 33 5.66 9.59 5.57
C HIS A 33 4.92 8.24 5.45
N ALA A 34 5.46 7.18 6.04
CA ALA A 34 4.73 5.92 6.13
C ALA A 34 3.49 6.12 7.03
N PRO A 35 2.27 5.81 6.55
CA PRO A 35 1.07 5.94 7.36
C PRO A 35 1.17 5.05 8.58
N SER A 36 0.70 5.54 9.72
CA SER A 36 0.63 4.76 10.94
C SER A 36 -0.47 3.69 10.86
N ALA A 37 -0.36 2.62 11.65
CA ALA A 37 -1.35 1.54 11.66
C ALA A 37 -2.79 2.04 11.97
N ASP A 38 -2.94 3.10 12.77
CA ASP A 38 -4.22 3.74 13.05
C ASP A 38 -4.82 4.42 11.80
N GLU A 39 -3.98 5.09 10.99
CA GLU A 39 -4.41 5.72 9.75
C GLU A 39 -4.79 4.68 8.69
N GLU A 40 -4.03 3.57 8.62
CA GLU A 40 -4.35 2.43 7.77
C GLU A 40 -5.69 1.80 8.17
N ASN A 41 -5.92 1.57 9.47
CA ASN A 41 -7.18 1.05 9.99
C ASN A 41 -8.35 2.00 9.68
N ALA A 42 -8.20 3.30 9.93
CA ALA A 42 -9.22 4.31 9.60
C ALA A 42 -9.51 4.37 8.08
N PHE A 43 -8.51 4.14 7.24
CA PHE A 43 -8.69 4.03 5.79
C PHE A 43 -9.46 2.77 5.42
N ILE A 44 -9.16 1.63 6.04
CA ILE A 44 -9.86 0.36 5.85
C ILE A 44 -11.31 0.46 6.33
N ASP A 45 -11.59 1.10 7.47
CA ASP A 45 -12.95 1.31 7.95
C ASP A 45 -13.78 2.17 6.98
N LYS A 46 -13.16 3.18 6.35
CA LYS A 46 -13.84 4.09 5.42
C LYS A 46 -14.01 3.52 4.01
N ASN A 47 -12.99 2.86 3.47
CA ASN A 47 -12.92 2.47 2.05
C ASN A 47 -12.91 0.94 1.84
N GLY A 48 -12.72 0.18 2.92
CA GLY A 48 -12.64 -1.29 2.90
C GLY A 48 -11.28 -1.83 2.46
N PHE A 49 -11.08 -3.12 2.75
CA PHE A 49 -9.87 -3.86 2.37
C PHE A 49 -9.59 -3.90 0.86
N ARG A 50 -10.63 -3.73 0.03
CA ARG A 50 -10.49 -3.75 -1.44
C ARG A 50 -9.73 -2.52 -1.95
N GLU A 51 -9.97 -1.35 -1.38
CA GLU A 51 -9.22 -0.14 -1.70
C GLU A 51 -7.84 -0.15 -1.04
N PHE A 52 -7.74 -0.63 0.19
CA PHE A 52 -6.45 -0.80 0.87
C PHE A 52 -5.49 -1.70 0.07
N SER A 53 -6.01 -2.79 -0.52
CA SER A 53 -5.24 -3.70 -1.36
C SER A 53 -4.67 -3.05 -2.64
N GLN A 54 -5.19 -1.89 -3.07
CA GLN A 54 -4.68 -1.16 -4.24
C GLN A 54 -3.45 -0.29 -3.92
N TRP A 55 -3.10 -0.14 -2.65
CA TRP A 55 -1.86 0.51 -2.24
C TRP A 55 -0.67 -0.47 -2.22
N HIS A 56 -0.94 -1.78 -2.29
CA HIS A 56 0.05 -2.84 -2.17
C HIS A 56 0.44 -3.38 -3.56
N LEU A 57 1.58 -2.92 -4.08
CA LEU A 57 2.07 -3.25 -5.43
C LEU A 57 2.58 -4.69 -5.54
N GLY A 58 3.29 -5.16 -4.51
CA GLY A 58 3.73 -6.54 -4.37
C GLY A 58 2.68 -7.36 -3.66
N MET A 59 2.18 -8.41 -4.31
CA MET A 59 1.33 -9.42 -3.69
C MET A 59 2.12 -10.71 -3.62
N ASP A 60 2.37 -11.21 -2.42
CA ASP A 60 2.85 -12.57 -2.26
C ASP A 60 1.67 -13.53 -2.47
N PRO A 61 1.77 -14.45 -3.44
CA PRO A 61 0.76 -15.49 -3.63
C PRO A 61 0.82 -16.56 -2.53
N GLU A 62 1.86 -16.54 -1.69
CA GLU A 62 1.96 -17.41 -0.53
C GLU A 62 0.95 -16.90 0.54
N PRO A 63 0.10 -17.77 1.11
CA PRO A 63 -0.80 -17.37 2.18
C PRO A 63 0.01 -16.77 3.32
N PRO A 64 -0.52 -15.77 4.05
CA PRO A 64 0.20 -15.20 5.18
C PRO A 64 0.59 -16.34 6.11
N LYS A 65 1.91 -16.56 6.28
CA LYS A 65 2.39 -17.38 7.38
C LYS A 65 1.84 -16.71 8.62
N ALA A 66 0.98 -17.42 9.36
CA ALA A 66 0.36 -16.91 10.57
C ALA A 66 1.41 -16.17 11.40
N GLN A 67 1.32 -14.85 11.45
CA GLN A 67 2.08 -14.08 12.43
C GLN A 67 1.42 -14.41 13.75
N LYS A 68 2.10 -15.26 14.52
CA LYS A 68 1.67 -15.58 15.88
C LYS A 68 1.59 -14.25 16.65
N ALA A 69 0.38 -13.89 17.05
CA ALA A 69 0.20 -13.02 18.20
C ALA A 69 0.90 -13.70 19.39
N ALA A 70 1.88 -12.99 19.96
CA ALA A 70 2.54 -13.38 21.20
C ALA A 70 1.68 -12.98 22.40
#